data_AF-A0A328SH01-F1
#
_entry.id   AF-A0A328SH01-F1
#
_cell.length_a   1.000
_cell.length_b   1.000
_cell.length_c   1.000
_cell.angle_alpha   90.00
_cell.angle_beta   90.00
_cell.angle_gamma   90.00
#
_symmetry.space_group_name_H-M   'P 1'
#
loop_
_entity.id
_entity.type
_entity.pdbx_description
1 polymer ?
#
loop_
_entity_poly.entity_id
_entity_poly.type
_entity_poly.pdbx_seq_one_letter_code
_entity_poly.pdbx_strand_id
1 'polypeptide(L)'
;MSERRILNQDNFFLVISIFSGLFVGLLITLFCIEYKLYVFGVNVNIFIAPVIAGFVETFVSTYTRKKSSGAISSIILFFVTNGIGWLFPSQPITFNIFTLGGFILMLQAAFPLLINYLIIGLFLFLTYTLGIVGSKVGSRFFPKDNSSTTFSDIEDTDGFTIPIFNSKPDIPIRDYHGLVCFEDVIDFEEKERKDRIEYMGSNIENKSLLKLKDYSTSRKYILHNLEKEALKLNANAIIDIEFEYTNYNQQIPPDVVIAAYGTAVTIDEK
;
A
#
# COMPACT_ATOMS: atom_id res chain seq x y z
N MET A 1 5.69 34.41 -9.76
CA MET A 1 6.44 34.20 -8.50
C MET A 1 6.65 32.69 -8.35
N SER A 2 7.89 32.21 -8.16
CA SER A 2 8.19 30.76 -8.11
C SER A 2 7.48 30.08 -6.94
N GLU A 3 6.86 28.91 -7.17
CA GLU A 3 6.12 28.11 -6.19
C GLU A 3 6.93 27.79 -4.92
N ARG A 4 8.25 27.58 -5.07
CA ARG A 4 9.18 27.43 -3.94
C ARG A 4 9.29 28.66 -3.05
N ARG A 5 9.19 29.87 -3.61
CA ARG A 5 9.22 31.12 -2.81
C ARG A 5 7.94 31.29 -1.99
N ILE A 6 6.80 30.91 -2.56
CA ILE A 6 5.49 30.99 -1.88
C ILE A 6 5.46 30.02 -0.69
N LEU A 7 5.89 28.77 -0.88
CA LEU A 7 6.02 27.79 0.19
C LEU A 7 6.99 28.24 1.30
N ASN A 8 8.13 28.82 0.94
CA ASN A 8 9.11 29.28 1.92
C ASN A 8 8.60 30.48 2.72
N GLN A 9 7.85 31.38 2.08
CA GLN A 9 7.21 32.54 2.71
C GLN A 9 6.06 32.11 3.64
N ASP A 10 5.24 31.15 3.24
CA ASP A 10 4.17 30.60 4.07
C ASP A 10 4.70 29.90 5.33
N ASN A 11 5.78 29.13 5.20
CA ASN A 11 6.45 28.48 6.33
C ASN A 11 7.09 29.49 7.28
N PHE A 12 7.68 30.56 6.74
CA PHE A 12 8.24 31.64 7.54
C PHE A 12 7.16 32.33 8.41
N PHE A 13 5.99 32.65 7.85
CA PHE A 13 4.89 33.24 8.61
C PHE A 13 4.24 32.27 9.60
N LEU A 14 4.25 30.96 9.32
CA LEU A 14 3.82 29.94 10.28
C LEU A 14 4.71 29.97 11.52
N VAL A 15 6.03 29.98 11.31
CA VAL A 15 7.02 30.02 12.39
C VAL A 15 6.86 31.29 13.23
N ILE A 16 6.69 32.46 12.60
CA ILE A 16 6.40 33.72 13.30
C ILE A 16 5.14 33.62 14.14
N SER A 17 4.07 33.01 13.60
CA SER A 17 2.81 32.84 14.33
C SER A 17 3.02 31.99 15.59
N ILE A 18 3.74 30.86 15.48
CA ILE A 18 4.05 30.00 16.64
C ILE A 18 4.88 30.77 17.68
N PHE A 19 5.93 31.48 17.24
CA PHE A 19 6.77 32.26 18.16
C PHE A 19 5.99 33.38 18.85
N SER A 20 5.08 34.05 18.15
CA SER A 20 4.23 35.08 18.74
C SER A 20 3.30 34.51 19.83
N GLY A 21 2.70 33.35 19.57
CA GLY A 21 1.87 32.64 20.55
C GLY A 21 2.68 32.20 21.77
N LEU A 22 3.84 31.58 21.57
CA LEU A 22 4.73 31.19 22.65
C LEU A 22 5.21 32.39 23.48
N PHE A 23 5.59 33.49 22.82
CA PHE A 23 6.06 34.69 23.49
C PHE A 23 4.98 35.30 24.39
N VAL A 24 3.77 35.50 23.88
CA VAL A 24 2.66 36.03 24.67
C VAL A 24 2.24 35.05 25.78
N GLY A 25 2.21 33.75 25.50
CA GLY A 25 1.93 32.73 26.50
C GLY A 25 2.96 32.71 27.64
N LEU A 26 4.24 32.89 27.34
CA LEU A 26 5.29 33.02 28.35
C LEU A 26 5.13 34.30 29.17
N LEU A 27 4.78 35.43 28.56
CA LEU A 27 4.50 36.68 29.28
C LEU A 27 3.33 36.52 30.26
N ILE A 28 2.25 35.85 29.83
CA ILE A 28 1.11 35.53 30.71
C ILE A 28 1.55 34.60 31.83
N THR A 29 2.41 33.62 31.54
CA THR A 29 2.94 32.71 32.56
C THR A 29 3.72 33.46 33.63
N LEU A 30 4.62 34.37 33.22
CA LEU A 30 5.40 35.22 34.12
C LEU A 30 4.49 36.15 34.93
N PHE A 31 3.51 36.79 34.29
CA PHE A 31 2.52 37.63 34.96
C PHE A 31 1.76 36.85 36.04
N CYS A 32 1.25 35.65 35.72
CA CYS A 32 0.55 34.82 36.70
C CYS A 32 1.43 34.38 37.88
N ILE A 33 2.72 34.13 37.65
CA ILE A 33 3.68 33.79 38.71
C ILE A 33 3.95 35.02 39.61
N GLU A 34 4.25 36.18 39.02
CA GLU A 34 4.59 37.40 39.75
C GLU A 34 3.45 37.86 40.67
N TYR A 35 2.23 37.87 40.13
CA TYR A 35 1.04 38.27 40.87
C TYR A 35 0.44 37.15 41.74
N LYS A 36 1.13 35.98 41.84
CA LYS A 36 0.68 34.84 42.64
C LYS A 36 -0.79 34.50 42.34
N LEU A 37 -1.13 34.43 41.06
CA LEU A 37 -2.49 34.12 40.61
C LEU A 37 -2.75 32.63 40.80
N TYR A 38 -3.11 32.30 42.04
CA TYR A 38 -3.54 30.99 42.46
C TYR A 38 -5.05 30.98 42.62
N VAL A 39 -5.69 30.02 42.00
CA VAL A 39 -7.11 29.73 42.24
C VAL A 39 -7.15 28.36 42.89
N PHE A 40 -7.55 28.33 44.17
CA PHE A 40 -7.62 27.11 44.99
C PHE A 40 -6.31 26.29 45.05
N GLY A 41 -5.17 26.97 45.14
CA GLY A 41 -3.83 26.35 45.27
C GLY A 41 -3.21 25.87 43.95
N VAL A 42 -3.90 26.05 42.82
CA VAL A 42 -3.37 25.75 41.48
C VAL A 42 -2.97 27.04 40.80
N ASN A 43 -1.76 27.05 40.21
CA ASN A 43 -1.31 28.19 39.41
C ASN A 43 -2.14 28.26 38.13
N VAL A 44 -2.85 29.37 37.95
CA VAL A 44 -3.79 29.58 36.85
C VAL A 44 -3.08 29.59 35.50
N ASN A 45 -1.76 29.85 35.49
CA ASN A 45 -0.94 29.83 34.28
C ASN A 45 -1.00 28.48 33.54
N ILE A 46 -1.21 27.36 34.23
CA ILE A 46 -1.26 26.01 33.64
C ILE A 46 -2.37 25.92 32.58
N PHE A 47 -3.47 26.66 32.75
CA PHE A 47 -4.60 26.64 31.83
C PHE A 47 -4.65 27.88 30.94
N ILE A 48 -4.47 29.08 31.52
CA ILE A 48 -4.67 30.33 30.78
C ILE A 48 -3.54 30.58 29.78
N ALA A 49 -2.29 30.28 30.14
CA ALA A 49 -1.16 30.59 29.26
C ALA A 49 -1.18 29.78 27.94
N PRO A 50 -1.42 28.44 27.95
CA PRO A 50 -1.56 27.67 26.71
C PRO A 50 -2.70 28.16 25.83
N VAL A 51 -3.86 28.47 26.43
CA VAL A 51 -5.04 28.95 25.68
C VAL A 51 -4.76 30.28 25.00
N ILE A 52 -4.15 31.24 25.72
CA ILE A 52 -3.80 32.54 25.15
C ILE A 52 -2.72 32.38 24.07
N ALA A 53 -1.73 31.49 24.27
CA ALA A 53 -0.71 31.22 23.26
C ALA A 53 -1.32 30.71 21.95
N GLY A 54 -2.19 29.70 22.03
CA GLY A 54 -2.89 29.15 20.87
C GLY A 54 -3.82 30.17 20.19
N PHE A 55 -4.48 31.02 20.97
CA PHE A 55 -5.33 32.09 20.43
C PHE A 55 -4.50 33.13 19.66
N VAL A 56 -3.40 33.62 20.24
CA VAL A 56 -2.52 34.60 19.60
C VAL A 56 -1.88 34.02 18.34
N GLU A 57 -1.38 32.79 18.38
CA GLU A 57 -0.87 32.11 17.19
C GLU A 57 -1.93 32.01 16.09
N THR A 58 -3.14 31.59 16.44
CA THR A 58 -4.23 31.43 15.47
C THR A 58 -4.64 32.79 14.89
N PHE A 59 -4.66 33.83 15.71
CA PHE A 59 -4.95 35.20 15.27
C PHE A 59 -3.89 35.70 14.28
N VAL A 60 -2.60 35.57 14.61
CA VAL A 60 -1.49 35.99 13.75
C VAL A 60 -1.47 35.17 12.46
N SER A 61 -1.61 33.84 12.54
CA SER A 61 -1.64 32.97 11.36
C SER A 61 -2.84 33.26 10.45
N THR A 62 -4.00 33.58 11.02
CA THR A 62 -5.18 33.96 10.23
C THR A 62 -4.96 35.29 9.53
N TYR A 63 -4.32 36.25 10.20
CA TYR A 63 -4.01 37.56 9.62
C TYR A 63 -2.95 37.47 8.50
N THR A 64 -1.89 36.68 8.69
CA THR A 64 -0.78 36.60 7.71
C THR A 64 -1.01 35.58 6.60
N ARG A 65 -1.60 34.42 6.91
CA ARG A 65 -1.70 33.26 6.00
C ARG A 65 -3.13 32.92 5.59
N LYS A 66 -4.15 33.55 6.20
CA LYS A 66 -5.59 33.21 6.02
C LYS A 66 -5.91 31.74 6.29
N LYS A 67 -5.09 31.08 7.13
CA LYS A 67 -5.22 29.68 7.52
C LYS A 67 -4.93 29.53 9.01
N SER A 68 -5.62 28.60 9.67
CA SER A 68 -5.29 28.22 11.05
C SER A 68 -3.98 27.42 11.05
N SER A 69 -3.11 27.72 12.01
CA SER A 69 -1.87 26.99 12.27
C SER A 69 -2.07 25.75 13.14
N GLY A 70 -3.27 25.56 13.70
CA GLY A 70 -3.59 24.42 14.57
C GLY A 70 -3.23 24.61 16.05
N ALA A 71 -2.94 25.84 16.49
CA ALA A 71 -2.62 26.19 17.88
C ALA A 71 -1.46 25.37 18.46
N ILE A 72 -0.38 25.21 17.69
CA ILE A 72 0.79 24.39 18.05
C ILE A 72 1.47 24.93 19.32
N SER A 73 1.54 26.25 19.48
CA SER A 73 2.06 26.93 20.67
C SER A 73 1.27 26.60 21.94
N SER A 74 -0.05 26.39 21.86
CA SER A 74 -0.86 25.93 23.00
C SER A 74 -0.40 24.56 23.45
N ILE A 75 -0.18 23.63 22.51
CA ILE A 75 0.27 22.27 22.83
C ILE A 75 1.67 22.31 23.46
N ILE A 76 2.61 23.02 22.85
CA ILE A 76 3.98 23.17 23.37
C ILE A 76 3.95 23.76 24.77
N LEU A 77 3.24 24.88 24.95
CA LEU A 77 3.21 25.57 26.23
C LEU A 77 2.47 24.77 27.29
N PHE A 78 1.43 24.01 26.94
CA PHE A 78 0.73 23.10 27.84
C PHE A 78 1.68 22.03 28.39
N PHE A 79 2.48 21.39 27.54
CA PHE A 79 3.46 20.39 28.00
C PHE A 79 4.57 21.02 28.83
N VAL A 80 5.03 22.21 28.48
CA VAL A 80 6.05 22.94 29.25
C VAL A 80 5.52 23.33 30.63
N THR A 81 4.32 23.93 30.72
CA THR A 81 3.75 24.39 31.99
C THR A 81 3.34 23.23 32.89
N ASN A 82 2.75 22.17 32.33
CA ASN A 82 2.42 20.96 33.11
C ASN A 82 3.67 20.18 33.49
N GLY A 83 4.64 20.03 32.58
CA GLY A 83 5.91 19.36 32.86
C GLY A 83 6.68 20.06 33.98
N ILE A 84 6.78 21.39 33.94
CA ILE A 84 7.39 22.18 35.02
C ILE A 84 6.54 22.07 36.30
N GLY A 85 5.22 22.14 36.20
CA GLY A 85 4.32 21.98 37.35
C GLY A 85 4.40 20.61 38.04
N TRP A 86 4.73 19.55 37.29
CA TRP A 86 4.92 18.19 37.79
C TRP A 86 6.33 17.93 38.33
N LEU A 87 7.37 18.41 37.63
CA LEU A 87 8.77 18.19 37.99
C LEU A 87 9.26 19.14 39.10
N PHE A 88 8.70 20.35 39.17
CA PHE A 88 9.04 21.38 40.16
C PHE A 88 7.77 21.93 40.82
N PRO A 89 7.01 21.10 41.56
CA PRO A 89 5.78 21.55 42.20
C PRO A 89 6.11 22.62 43.24
N SER A 90 5.77 23.88 42.96
CA SER A 90 5.89 24.98 43.94
C SER A 90 4.88 24.81 45.08
N GLN A 91 3.81 24.06 44.84
CA GLN A 91 2.89 23.50 45.83
C GLN A 91 2.49 22.08 45.34
N PRO A 92 2.43 21.07 46.23
CA PRO A 92 1.97 19.74 45.84
C PRO A 92 0.57 19.84 45.24
N ILE A 93 0.36 19.25 44.05
CA ILE A 93 -0.96 19.15 43.43
C ILE A 93 -1.84 18.35 44.39
N THR A 94 -2.64 19.07 45.17
CA THR A 94 -3.64 18.44 46.03
C THR A 94 -4.73 17.88 45.12
N PHE A 95 -5.20 16.67 45.44
CA PHE A 95 -6.30 16.01 44.75
C PHE A 95 -7.60 16.78 45.05
N ASN A 96 -7.78 17.93 44.38
CA ASN A 96 -8.93 18.80 44.57
C ASN A 96 -9.98 18.57 43.47
N ILE A 97 -11.17 19.15 43.66
CA ILE A 97 -12.30 18.94 42.75
C ILE A 97 -12.06 19.48 41.33
N PHE A 98 -11.13 20.43 41.17
CA PHE A 98 -10.75 20.95 39.86
C PHE A 98 -9.76 20.04 39.13
N THR A 99 -8.84 19.37 39.84
CA THR A 99 -7.98 18.33 39.26
C THR A 99 -8.83 17.15 38.79
N LEU A 100 -9.81 16.72 39.59
CA LEU A 100 -10.76 15.68 39.21
C LEU A 100 -11.67 16.15 38.05
N GLY A 101 -12.15 17.39 38.09
CA GLY A 101 -12.96 17.98 37.02
C GLY A 101 -12.20 18.13 35.70
N GLY A 102 -10.95 18.57 35.74
CA GLY A 102 -10.07 18.63 34.57
C GLY A 102 -9.78 17.26 33.98
N PHE A 103 -9.58 16.25 34.82
CA PHE A 103 -9.45 14.86 34.40
C PHE A 103 -10.73 14.32 33.76
N ILE A 104 -11.90 14.64 34.32
CA ILE A 104 -13.21 14.28 33.76
C ILE A 104 -13.42 14.95 32.40
N LEU A 105 -13.11 16.24 32.26
CA LEU A 105 -13.23 16.96 30.98
C LEU A 105 -12.26 16.43 29.92
N MET A 106 -11.03 16.08 30.32
CA MET A 106 -10.06 15.44 29.44
C MET A 106 -10.54 14.06 28.99
N LEU A 107 -11.04 13.23 29.92
CA LEU A 107 -11.65 11.94 29.59
C LEU A 107 -12.87 12.11 28.68
N GLN A 108 -13.71 13.11 28.91
CA GLN A 108 -14.88 13.40 28.09
C GLN A 108 -14.50 13.74 26.64
N ALA A 109 -13.38 14.45 26.43
CA ALA A 109 -12.88 14.76 25.10
C ALA A 109 -12.16 13.56 24.45
N ALA A 110 -11.44 12.75 25.24
CA ALA A 110 -10.66 11.61 24.74
C ALA A 110 -11.52 10.37 24.44
N PHE A 111 -12.62 10.15 25.16
CA PHE A 111 -13.49 8.98 25.00
C PHE A 111 -14.07 8.84 23.59
N PRO A 112 -14.68 9.89 22.99
CA PRO A 112 -15.21 9.80 21.62
C PRO A 112 -14.15 9.41 20.59
N LEU A 113 -12.93 9.95 20.74
CA LEU A 113 -11.81 9.66 19.84
C LEU A 113 -11.32 8.21 20.00
N LEU A 114 -11.20 7.73 21.24
CA LEU A 114 -10.83 6.34 21.53
C LEU A 114 -11.87 5.35 20.98
N ILE A 115 -13.15 5.62 21.19
CA ILE A 115 -14.25 4.79 20.69
C ILE A 115 -14.23 4.74 19.17
N ASN A 116 -14.01 5.86 18.48
CA ASN A 116 -13.90 5.89 17.02
C ASN A 116 -12.77 4.98 16.52
N TYR A 117 -11.58 5.04 17.12
CA TYR A 117 -10.47 4.17 16.73
C TYR A 117 -10.74 2.69 17.03
N LEU A 118 -11.41 2.38 18.15
CA LEU A 118 -11.80 1.01 18.48
C LEU A 118 -12.80 0.47 17.46
N ILE A 119 -13.81 1.26 17.08
CA ILE A 119 -14.80 0.89 16.05
C ILE A 119 -14.12 0.65 14.70
N ILE A 120 -13.20 1.54 14.28
CA ILE A 120 -12.44 1.35 13.03
C ILE A 120 -11.62 0.06 13.09
N GLY A 121 -10.90 -0.17 14.19
CA GLY A 121 -10.11 -1.39 14.39
C GLY A 121 -10.98 -2.65 14.33
N LEU A 122 -12.13 -2.63 15.00
CA LEU A 122 -13.09 -3.74 14.99
C LEU A 122 -13.67 -3.97 13.59
N PHE A 123 -14.00 -2.90 12.87
CA PHE A 123 -14.49 -2.99 11.49
C PHE A 123 -13.45 -3.62 10.57
N LEU A 124 -12.19 -3.15 10.62
CA LEU A 124 -11.10 -3.71 9.84
C LEU A 124 -10.88 -5.19 10.18
N PHE A 125 -10.89 -5.54 11.47
CA PHE A 125 -10.79 -6.92 11.92
C PHE A 125 -11.94 -7.80 11.37
N LEU A 126 -13.18 -7.29 11.41
CA LEU A 126 -14.34 -8.00 10.89
C LEU A 126 -14.23 -8.19 9.36
N THR A 127 -13.85 -7.16 8.61
CA THR A 127 -13.67 -7.27 7.15
C THR A 127 -12.57 -8.27 6.79
N TYR A 128 -11.46 -8.29 7.53
CA TYR A 128 -10.38 -9.24 7.32
C TYR A 128 -10.81 -10.68 7.60
N THR A 129 -11.48 -10.90 8.74
CA THR A 129 -11.97 -12.24 9.12
C THR A 129 -13.05 -12.75 8.17
N LEU A 130 -13.99 -11.88 7.76
CA LEU A 130 -14.98 -12.19 6.73
C LEU A 130 -14.34 -12.50 5.38
N GLY A 131 -13.26 -11.81 5.01
CA GLY A 131 -12.50 -12.11 3.79
C GLY A 131 -11.91 -13.53 3.81
N ILE A 132 -11.28 -13.93 4.93
CA ILE A 132 -10.73 -15.28 5.09
C ILE A 132 -11.82 -16.34 5.08
N VAL A 133 -12.90 -16.14 5.85
CA VAL A 133 -14.01 -17.09 5.94
C VAL A 133 -14.71 -17.19 4.58
N GLY A 134 -14.96 -16.07 3.92
CA GLY A 134 -15.53 -15.99 2.58
C GLY A 134 -14.68 -16.72 1.55
N SER A 135 -13.36 -16.56 1.59
CA SER A 135 -12.43 -17.31 0.73
C SER A 135 -12.54 -18.83 0.95
N LYS A 136 -12.54 -19.29 2.21
CA LYS A 136 -12.67 -20.72 2.54
C LYS A 136 -14.02 -21.32 2.18
N VAL A 137 -15.10 -20.54 2.32
CA VAL A 137 -16.46 -20.97 1.94
C VAL A 137 -16.56 -20.99 0.42
N GLY A 138 -16.10 -19.93 -0.25
CA GLY A 138 -16.07 -19.81 -1.71
C GLY A 138 -15.34 -20.97 -2.37
N SER A 139 -14.14 -21.32 -1.89
CA SER A 139 -13.37 -22.46 -2.42
C SER A 139 -14.05 -23.82 -2.26
N ARG A 140 -15.05 -23.93 -1.37
CA ARG A 140 -15.83 -25.16 -1.15
C ARG A 140 -17.06 -25.26 -2.06
N PHE A 141 -17.64 -24.12 -2.44
CA PHE A 141 -18.82 -24.06 -3.31
C PHE A 141 -18.45 -23.90 -4.79
N PHE A 142 -17.32 -23.25 -5.07
CA PHE A 142 -16.72 -23.11 -6.38
C PHE A 142 -15.37 -23.82 -6.34
N PRO A 143 -15.33 -25.16 -6.44
CA PRO A 143 -14.07 -25.86 -6.62
C PRO A 143 -13.36 -25.26 -7.83
N LYS A 144 -12.05 -24.98 -7.69
CA LYS A 144 -11.20 -24.47 -8.77
C LYS A 144 -11.37 -25.43 -9.95
N ASP A 145 -11.67 -24.90 -11.13
CA ASP A 145 -11.85 -25.74 -12.31
C ASP A 145 -10.53 -26.51 -12.55
N ASN A 146 -10.60 -27.83 -12.62
CA ASN A 146 -9.44 -28.73 -12.73
C ASN A 146 -8.77 -28.67 -14.12
N SER A 147 -9.08 -27.67 -14.94
CA SER A 147 -8.47 -27.44 -16.25
C SER A 147 -7.15 -26.68 -16.17
N SER A 148 -6.58 -26.52 -14.97
CA SER A 148 -5.28 -25.86 -14.78
C SER A 148 -4.19 -26.91 -14.66
N THR A 149 -3.09 -26.70 -15.39
CA THR A 149 -1.89 -27.53 -15.29
C THR A 149 -0.98 -26.95 -14.20
N THR A 150 -0.71 -27.73 -13.15
CA THR A 150 0.28 -27.35 -12.14
C THR A 150 1.67 -27.32 -12.75
N PHE A 151 2.45 -26.28 -12.48
CA PHE A 151 3.81 -26.19 -12.99
C PHE A 151 4.69 -27.42 -12.67
N SER A 152 4.49 -28.04 -11.50
CA SER A 152 5.20 -29.25 -11.07
C SER A 152 4.99 -30.45 -12.00
N ASP A 153 3.87 -30.48 -12.72
CA ASP A 153 3.44 -31.59 -13.57
C ASP A 153 3.95 -31.41 -15.01
N ILE A 154 4.59 -30.27 -15.32
CA ILE A 154 5.17 -29.99 -16.62
C ILE A 154 6.54 -30.69 -16.73
N GLU A 155 6.60 -31.76 -17.52
CA GLU A 155 7.86 -32.35 -17.93
C GLU A 155 8.64 -31.38 -18.84
N ASP A 156 9.91 -31.11 -18.52
CA ASP A 156 10.82 -30.35 -19.37
C ASP A 156 11.27 -31.25 -20.53
N THR A 157 10.39 -31.39 -21.54
CA THR A 157 10.67 -32.18 -22.74
C THR A 157 11.54 -31.35 -23.68
N ASP A 158 12.71 -31.87 -24.03
CA ASP A 158 13.59 -31.26 -25.02
C ASP A 158 13.34 -31.88 -26.41
N GLY A 159 13.03 -31.02 -27.37
CA GLY A 159 12.90 -31.36 -28.79
C GLY A 159 11.47 -31.24 -29.33
N PHE A 160 11.37 -30.73 -30.56
CA PHE A 160 10.14 -30.71 -31.35
C PHE A 160 10.30 -31.67 -32.52
N THR A 161 9.25 -32.41 -32.84
CA THR A 161 9.18 -33.34 -33.97
C THR A 161 9.07 -32.59 -35.29
N ILE A 162 8.34 -31.47 -35.30
CA ILE A 162 8.21 -30.58 -36.45
C ILE A 162 8.94 -29.25 -36.20
N PRO A 163 9.51 -28.61 -37.24
CA PRO A 163 10.07 -27.28 -37.13
C PRO A 163 8.99 -26.23 -36.85
N ILE A 164 9.36 -25.30 -35.97
CA ILE A 164 8.51 -24.25 -35.42
C ILE A 164 9.21 -22.91 -35.73
N PHE A 165 8.59 -22.07 -36.56
CA PHE A 165 9.14 -20.81 -37.00
C PHE A 165 8.33 -19.61 -36.49
N ASN A 166 9.02 -18.58 -36.00
CA ASN A 166 8.38 -17.31 -35.63
C ASN A 166 8.00 -16.45 -36.85
N SER A 167 8.51 -16.78 -38.03
CA SER A 167 8.28 -16.05 -39.27
C SER A 167 8.28 -17.01 -40.45
N LYS A 168 7.68 -16.61 -41.57
CA LYS A 168 7.75 -17.37 -42.83
C LYS A 168 9.19 -17.83 -43.14
N PRO A 169 9.44 -19.15 -43.30
CA PRO A 169 10.76 -19.68 -43.65
C PRO A 169 11.08 -19.47 -45.14
N ASP A 170 12.37 -19.54 -45.49
CA ASP A 170 12.86 -19.49 -46.88
C ASP A 170 12.50 -20.75 -47.70
N ILE A 171 11.85 -21.73 -47.07
CA ILE A 171 11.41 -22.98 -47.68
C ILE A 171 10.00 -22.76 -48.24
N PRO A 172 9.72 -23.17 -49.50
CA PRO A 172 8.38 -23.03 -50.07
C PRO A 172 7.35 -23.82 -49.25
N ILE A 173 6.22 -23.15 -49.00
CA ILE A 173 5.06 -23.75 -48.33
C ILE A 173 4.18 -24.37 -49.41
N ARG A 174 3.95 -25.67 -49.31
CA ARG A 174 3.11 -26.44 -50.23
C ARG A 174 1.64 -26.25 -49.93
N ASP A 175 1.25 -26.44 -48.67
CA ASP A 175 -0.14 -26.42 -48.22
C ASP A 175 -0.29 -25.65 -46.90
N TYR A 176 -1.37 -24.88 -46.77
CA TYR A 176 -1.79 -24.22 -45.53
C TYR A 176 -2.96 -25.00 -44.92
N HIS A 177 -2.79 -25.50 -43.69
CA HIS A 177 -3.80 -26.28 -42.98
C HIS A 177 -4.69 -25.43 -42.05
N GLY A 178 -4.34 -24.16 -41.87
CA GLY A 178 -5.10 -23.19 -41.08
C GLY A 178 -4.43 -22.82 -39.76
N LEU A 179 -5.17 -22.06 -38.95
CA LEU A 179 -4.72 -21.60 -37.64
C LEU A 179 -4.81 -22.74 -36.62
N VAL A 180 -3.74 -22.95 -35.87
CA VAL A 180 -3.71 -23.79 -34.66
C VAL A 180 -3.57 -22.90 -33.43
N CYS A 181 -4.27 -23.29 -32.37
CA CYS A 181 -4.29 -22.58 -31.10
C CYS A 181 -4.21 -23.59 -29.97
N PHE A 182 -3.41 -23.28 -28.95
CA PHE A 182 -3.45 -23.98 -27.68
C PHE A 182 -3.38 -22.96 -26.55
N GLU A 183 -4.29 -23.08 -25.58
CA GLU A 183 -4.40 -22.21 -24.42
C GLU A 183 -4.49 -23.09 -23.17
N ASP A 184 -3.70 -22.74 -22.16
CA ASP A 184 -3.79 -23.40 -20.86
C ASP A 184 -3.50 -22.41 -19.72
N VAL A 185 -4.09 -22.69 -18.57
CA VAL A 185 -3.86 -21.97 -17.32
C VAL A 185 -2.75 -22.68 -16.56
N ILE A 186 -1.62 -22.00 -16.40
CA ILE A 186 -0.48 -22.53 -15.64
C ILE A 186 -0.53 -22.01 -14.22
N ASP A 187 -0.79 -22.94 -13.30
CA ASP A 187 -0.80 -22.69 -11.87
C ASP A 187 0.64 -22.75 -11.34
N PHE A 188 1.15 -21.63 -10.83
CA PHE A 188 2.45 -21.59 -10.17
C PHE A 188 2.27 -21.91 -8.69
N GLU A 189 3.19 -22.72 -8.14
CA GLU A 189 3.17 -23.04 -6.72
C GLU A 189 3.22 -21.77 -5.86
N GLU A 190 2.45 -21.79 -4.76
CA GLU A 190 2.35 -20.67 -3.84
C GLU A 190 3.72 -20.40 -3.20
N LYS A 191 4.40 -19.33 -3.64
CA LYS A 191 5.75 -18.99 -3.18
C LYS A 191 5.73 -18.66 -1.67
N GLU A 192 6.82 -19.00 -0.98
CA GLU A 192 6.95 -18.75 0.46
C GLU A 192 6.84 -17.26 0.79
N ARG A 193 6.47 -16.93 2.04
CA ARG A 193 6.31 -15.53 2.50
C ARG A 193 7.54 -14.66 2.17
N LYS A 194 8.74 -15.24 2.27
CA LYS A 194 10.01 -14.56 1.98
C LYS A 194 10.08 -14.13 0.52
N ASP A 195 9.75 -15.03 -0.40
CA ASP A 195 9.79 -14.82 -1.84
C ASP A 195 8.73 -13.81 -2.28
N ARG A 196 7.57 -13.76 -1.61
CA ARG A 196 6.55 -12.74 -1.86
C ARG A 196 6.99 -11.33 -1.46
N ILE A 197 7.71 -11.21 -0.34
CA ILE A 197 8.26 -9.93 0.12
C ILE A 197 9.38 -9.47 -0.83
N GLU A 198 10.23 -10.39 -1.26
CA GLU A 198 11.28 -10.14 -2.26
C GLU A 198 10.67 -9.76 -3.62
N TYR A 199 9.59 -10.42 -4.04
CA TYR A 199 8.83 -10.04 -5.22
C TYR A 199 8.24 -8.64 -5.07
N MET A 200 7.60 -8.29 -3.96
CA MET A 200 7.04 -6.93 -3.80
C MET A 200 8.13 -5.85 -3.83
N GLY A 201 9.27 -6.10 -3.17
CA GLY A 201 10.38 -5.15 -3.03
C GLY A 201 11.35 -5.07 -4.19
N SER A 202 11.25 -5.96 -5.19
CA SER A 202 12.18 -6.01 -6.32
C SER A 202 11.82 -5.03 -7.45
N ASN A 203 12.86 -4.57 -8.16
CA ASN A 203 12.73 -3.77 -9.39
C ASN A 203 12.12 -4.61 -10.53
N ILE A 204 11.55 -3.93 -11.53
CA ILE A 204 10.86 -4.53 -12.68
C ILE A 204 11.71 -5.61 -13.38
N GLU A 205 13.01 -5.38 -13.56
CA GLU A 205 13.94 -6.35 -14.16
C GLU A 205 14.11 -7.63 -13.31
N ASN A 206 14.18 -7.50 -11.99
CA ASN A 206 14.31 -8.64 -11.09
C ASN A 206 12.99 -9.43 -10.97
N LYS A 207 11.85 -8.73 -11.05
CA LYS A 207 10.53 -9.36 -11.18
C LYS A 207 10.41 -10.18 -12.46
N SER A 208 11.07 -9.79 -13.55
CA SER A 208 11.14 -10.59 -14.78
C SER A 208 12.11 -11.77 -14.69
N LEU A 209 13.18 -11.69 -13.90
CA LEU A 209 14.17 -12.78 -13.77
C LEU A 209 13.65 -13.96 -12.92
N LEU A 210 12.95 -13.69 -11.80
CA LEU A 210 12.30 -14.71 -10.98
C LEU A 210 11.20 -15.49 -11.74
N LYS A 211 10.71 -14.92 -12.85
CA LYS A 211 9.72 -15.51 -13.76
C LYS A 211 10.36 -16.28 -14.92
N LEU A 212 11.64 -16.07 -15.24
CA LEU A 212 12.19 -16.49 -16.53
C LEU A 212 12.20 -18.02 -16.70
N LYS A 213 12.62 -18.77 -15.67
CA LYS A 213 12.67 -20.23 -15.73
C LYS A 213 11.28 -20.82 -15.82
N ASP A 214 10.40 -20.44 -14.89
CA ASP A 214 9.03 -20.92 -14.79
C ASP A 214 8.26 -20.62 -16.10
N TYR A 215 8.37 -19.39 -16.65
CA TYR A 215 7.74 -19.06 -17.93
C TYR A 215 8.37 -19.78 -19.12
N SER A 216 9.68 -20.03 -19.12
CA SER A 216 10.35 -20.73 -20.23
C SER A 216 9.88 -22.19 -20.33
N THR A 217 9.76 -22.87 -19.19
CA THR A 217 9.26 -24.25 -19.12
C THR A 217 7.78 -24.31 -19.50
N SER A 218 6.96 -23.39 -18.98
CA SER A 218 5.54 -23.29 -19.38
C SER A 218 5.37 -23.00 -20.86
N ARG A 219 6.23 -22.15 -21.45
CA ARG A 219 6.21 -21.86 -22.89
C ARG A 219 6.54 -23.09 -23.73
N LYS A 220 7.53 -23.91 -23.32
CA LYS A 220 7.84 -25.17 -24.01
C LYS A 220 6.63 -26.13 -23.98
N TYR A 221 5.97 -26.24 -22.83
CA TYR A 221 4.76 -27.06 -22.69
C TYR A 221 3.64 -26.65 -23.66
N ILE A 222 3.32 -25.35 -23.70
CA ILE A 222 2.32 -24.80 -24.62
C ILE A 222 2.70 -25.09 -26.07
N LEU A 223 3.97 -24.92 -26.45
CA LEU A 223 4.45 -25.23 -27.80
C LEU A 223 4.33 -26.71 -28.15
N HIS A 224 4.62 -27.61 -27.23
CA HIS A 224 4.54 -29.04 -27.49
C HIS A 224 3.09 -29.51 -27.68
N ASN A 225 2.13 -28.89 -26.98
CA ASN A 225 0.72 -29.15 -27.23
C ASN A 225 0.21 -28.48 -28.51
N LEU A 226 0.70 -27.28 -28.86
CA LEU A 226 0.44 -26.66 -30.15
C LEU A 226 0.94 -27.53 -31.33
N GLU A 227 2.12 -28.14 -31.17
CA GLU A 227 2.67 -29.14 -32.09
C GLU A 227 1.72 -30.32 -32.28
N LYS A 228 1.16 -30.87 -31.18
CA LYS A 228 0.18 -31.96 -31.28
C LYS A 228 -1.06 -31.55 -32.07
N GLU A 229 -1.54 -30.32 -31.92
CA GLU A 229 -2.66 -29.80 -32.72
C GLU A 229 -2.30 -29.68 -34.21
N ALA A 230 -1.09 -29.22 -34.53
CA ALA A 230 -0.61 -29.16 -35.91
C ALA A 230 -0.45 -30.56 -36.53
N LEU A 231 0.05 -31.53 -35.78
CA LEU A 231 0.19 -32.93 -36.22
C LEU A 231 -1.16 -33.57 -36.53
N LYS A 232 -2.23 -33.25 -35.79
CA LYS A 232 -3.60 -33.72 -36.10
C LYS A 232 -4.09 -33.24 -37.47
N LEU A 233 -3.57 -32.10 -37.95
CA LEU A 233 -3.87 -31.56 -39.27
C LEU A 233 -2.93 -32.10 -40.36
N ASN A 234 -2.04 -33.05 -40.03
CA ASN A 234 -0.99 -33.57 -40.92
C ASN A 234 -0.03 -32.49 -41.43
N ALA A 235 0.17 -31.42 -40.64
CA ALA A 235 1.20 -30.42 -40.90
C ALA A 235 2.58 -30.95 -40.52
N ASN A 236 3.62 -30.50 -41.23
CA ASN A 236 5.02 -30.81 -40.92
C ASN A 236 5.82 -29.59 -40.45
N ALA A 237 5.17 -28.42 -40.30
CA ALA A 237 5.77 -27.23 -39.71
C ALA A 237 4.68 -26.28 -39.16
N ILE A 238 5.07 -25.40 -38.25
CA ILE A 238 4.25 -24.28 -37.76
C ILE A 238 4.99 -22.98 -38.06
N ILE A 239 4.29 -21.96 -38.57
CA ILE A 239 4.84 -20.63 -38.86
C ILE A 239 4.05 -19.52 -38.14
N ASP A 240 4.66 -18.33 -38.09
CA ASP A 240 4.05 -17.09 -37.60
C ASP A 240 3.46 -17.24 -36.19
N ILE A 241 4.29 -17.72 -35.27
CA ILE A 241 3.86 -18.02 -33.90
C ILE A 241 3.83 -16.77 -33.04
N GLU A 242 2.70 -16.60 -32.35
CA GLU A 242 2.49 -15.53 -31.39
C GLU A 242 2.09 -16.11 -30.03
N PHE A 243 2.51 -15.44 -28.96
CA PHE A 243 2.17 -15.81 -27.59
C PHE A 243 1.46 -14.66 -26.90
N GLU A 244 0.38 -14.98 -26.21
CA GLU A 244 -0.30 -14.06 -25.31
C GLU A 244 -0.20 -14.56 -23.87
N TYR A 245 0.09 -13.63 -22.95
CA TYR A 245 0.22 -13.89 -21.53
C TYR A 245 -0.77 -13.04 -20.76
N THR A 246 -1.70 -13.68 -20.07
CA THR A 246 -2.72 -12.99 -19.26
C THR A 246 -2.64 -13.44 -17.82
N ASN A 247 -2.63 -12.49 -16.87
CA ASN A 247 -2.68 -12.84 -15.44
C ASN A 247 -4.05 -13.46 -15.13
N TYR A 248 -4.05 -14.70 -14.65
CA TYR A 248 -5.26 -15.45 -14.33
C TYR A 248 -5.86 -15.05 -12.97
N ASN A 249 -5.00 -14.71 -12.01
CA ASN A 249 -5.42 -14.38 -10.66
C ASN A 249 -4.63 -13.21 -10.04
N GLN A 250 -5.01 -12.87 -8.81
CA GLN A 250 -4.38 -11.82 -8.00
C GLN A 250 -3.31 -12.39 -7.04
N GLN A 251 -2.89 -13.64 -7.23
CA GLN A 251 -1.79 -14.23 -6.45
C GLN A 251 -0.49 -13.47 -6.75
N ILE A 252 0.46 -13.55 -5.83
CA ILE A 252 1.77 -12.93 -5.99
C ILE A 252 2.85 -14.01 -5.82
N PRO A 253 3.58 -14.38 -6.89
CA PRO A 253 3.37 -13.98 -8.30
C PRO A 253 2.05 -14.55 -8.86
N PRO A 254 1.43 -13.89 -9.88
CA PRO A 254 0.15 -14.35 -10.41
C PRO A 254 0.31 -15.61 -11.25
N ASP A 255 -0.70 -16.48 -11.21
CA ASP A 255 -0.90 -17.55 -12.20
C ASP A 255 -1.15 -16.93 -13.57
N VAL A 256 -0.78 -17.65 -14.63
CA VAL A 256 -0.75 -17.08 -15.98
C VAL A 256 -1.46 -18.00 -16.96
N VAL A 257 -2.38 -17.42 -17.71
CA VAL A 257 -2.91 -18.03 -18.92
C VAL A 257 -1.92 -17.76 -20.04
N ILE A 258 -1.46 -18.83 -20.69
CA ILE A 258 -0.58 -18.74 -21.85
C ILE A 258 -1.34 -19.29 -23.05
N ALA A 259 -1.56 -18.44 -24.03
CA ALA A 259 -2.10 -18.85 -25.33
C ALA A 259 -1.00 -18.77 -26.39
N ALA A 260 -0.91 -19.78 -27.24
CA ALA A 260 -0.06 -19.77 -28.41
C ALA A 260 -0.88 -19.99 -29.67
N TYR A 261 -0.60 -19.15 -30.66
CA TYR A 261 -1.23 -19.19 -31.97
C TYR A 261 -0.16 -19.43 -33.02
N GLY A 262 -0.50 -20.14 -34.09
CA GLY A 262 0.39 -20.30 -35.24
C GLY A 262 -0.37 -20.85 -36.43
N THR A 263 0.26 -20.84 -37.59
CA THR A 263 -0.32 -21.43 -38.81
C THR A 263 0.33 -22.78 -39.08
N ALA A 264 -0.47 -23.83 -39.12
CA ALA A 264 -0.02 -25.18 -39.46
C ALA A 264 0.13 -25.29 -40.98
N VAL A 265 1.31 -25.73 -41.43
CA VAL A 265 1.66 -25.78 -42.86
C VAL A 265 2.39 -27.07 -43.22
N THR A 266 2.37 -27.41 -44.50
CA THR A 266 3.30 -28.38 -45.08
C THR A 266 4.36 -27.63 -45.88
N ILE A 267 5.62 -27.71 -45.45
CA ILE A 267 6.78 -27.24 -46.19
C ILE A 267 7.40 -28.39 -46.99
N ASP A 268 8.03 -28.07 -48.11
CA ASP A 268 8.78 -29.05 -48.87
C ASP A 268 10.03 -29.50 -48.10
N GLU A 269 10.35 -30.80 -48.15
CA GLU A 269 11.61 -31.31 -47.61
C GLU A 269 12.78 -30.72 -48.40
N LYS A 270 13.83 -30.31 -47.67
CA LYS A 270 15.07 -29.83 -48.27
C LYS A 270 16.02 -30.99 -48.55
#